data_AF-A0A315Z589-F1
#
_entry.id   AF-A0A315Z589-F1
#
_cell.length_a   1.000
_cell.length_b   1.000
_cell.length_c   1.000
_cell.angle_alpha   90.00
_cell.angle_beta   90.00
_cell.angle_gamma   90.00
#
_symmetry.space_group_name_H-M   'P 1'
#
loop_
_entity.id
_entity.type
_entity.pdbx_description
1 polymer ?
#
loop_
_entity_poly.entity_id
_entity_poly.type
_entity_poly.pdbx_seq_one_letter_code
_entity_poly.pdbx_strand_id
1 'polypeptide(L)' 'MERLQGKICFRKISSGFWALDTGEEVLRIKDIPNELKKEGIEISADVEDVDEMSIYMSGDAIQIIRYELLNS' A
#
# COMPACT_ATOMS: atom_id res chain seq x y z
N MET A 1 -10.99 1.02 -9.56
CA MET A 1 -10.30 2.21 -9.03
C MET A 1 -11.08 2.68 -7.82
N GLU A 2 -10.46 2.64 -6.66
CA GLU A 2 -11.06 2.99 -5.38
C GLU A 2 -10.16 4.01 -4.68
N ARG A 3 -10.74 4.88 -3.85
CA ARG A 3 -9.97 5.85 -3.07
C ARG A 3 -9.89 5.40 -1.63
N LEU A 4 -8.67 5.09 -1.18
CA LEU A 4 -8.38 4.64 0.17
C LEU A 4 -7.63 5.68 0.97
N GLN A 5 -7.80 5.66 2.29
CA GLN A 5 -7.03 6.45 3.23
C GLN A 5 -6.37 5.52 4.23
N GLY A 6 -5.10 5.76 4.52
CA GLY A 6 -4.37 4.88 5.40
C GLY A 6 -2.94 5.32 5.63
N LYS A 7 -2.23 4.49 6.39
CA LYS A 7 -0.86 4.73 6.82
C LYS A 7 0.08 3.75 6.13
N ILE A 8 1.16 4.27 5.57
CA ILE A 8 2.22 3.47 4.99
C ILE A 8 3.00 2.76 6.10
N CYS A 9 3.09 1.44 5.97
CA CYS A 9 3.86 0.57 6.87
C CYS A 9 4.73 -0.41 6.08
N PHE A 10 5.84 -0.85 6.69
CA PHE A 10 6.68 -1.89 6.13
C PHE A 10 6.49 -3.20 6.91
N ARG A 11 6.03 -4.25 6.24
CA ARG A 11 5.85 -5.57 6.85
C ARG A 11 7.07 -6.43 6.54
N LYS A 12 7.77 -6.92 7.57
CA LYS A 12 8.97 -7.78 7.45
C LYS A 12 8.67 -9.28 7.27
N ILE A 13 7.61 -9.62 6.55
CA ILE A 13 7.27 -11.03 6.29
C ILE A 13 8.00 -11.46 5.00
N SER A 14 8.69 -12.60 5.03
CA SER A 14 9.55 -13.09 3.93
C SER A 14 10.64 -12.06 3.54
N SER A 15 10.64 -11.53 2.32
CA SER A 15 11.55 -10.50 1.83
C SER A 15 11.20 -9.07 2.26
N GLY A 16 10.04 -8.91 2.90
CA GLY A 16 9.49 -7.63 3.31
C GLY A 16 8.79 -6.88 2.17
N PHE A 17 7.69 -6.20 2.49
CA PHE A 17 6.89 -5.44 1.54
C PHE A 17 6.30 -4.18 2.17
N TRP A 18 6.04 -3.19 1.32
CA TRP A 18 5.31 -2.00 1.72
C TRP A 18 3.81 -2.22 1.57
N ALA A 19 3.05 -1.69 2.51
CA ALA A 19 1.61 -1.84 2.57
C ALA A 19 0.93 -0.54 3.02
N LEU A 20 -0.34 -0.40 2.62
CA LEU A 20 -1.25 0.62 3.11
C LEU A 20 -2.13 -0.01 4.19
N ASP A 21 -2.02 0.48 5.42
CA ASP A 21 -2.88 0.09 6.53
C ASP A 21 -4.04 1.07 6.62
N THR A 22 -5.25 0.64 6.25
CA THR A 22 -6.47 1.47 6.29
C THR A 22 -7.14 1.44 7.67
N GLY A 23 -6.64 0.61 8.60
CA GLY A 23 -7.27 0.31 9.89
C GLY A 23 -8.26 -0.85 9.85
N GLU A 24 -8.88 -1.12 8.70
CA GLU A 24 -9.73 -2.31 8.49
C GLU A 24 -8.94 -3.46 7.86
N GLU A 25 -8.02 -3.13 6.95
CA GLU A 25 -7.21 -4.07 6.21
C GLU A 25 -5.81 -3.54 5.91
N VAL A 26 -4.92 -4.46 5.54
CA VAL A 26 -3.53 -4.15 5.19
C VAL A 26 -3.28 -4.62 3.77
N LEU A 27 -3.29 -3.67 2.84
CA LEU A 27 -3.18 -3.92 1.42
C LEU A 27 -1.74 -3.77 0.95
N ARG A 28 -1.23 -4.76 0.23
CA ARG A 28 0.16 -4.71 -0.26
C ARG A 28 0.25 -3.71 -1.41
N ILE A 29 1.23 -2.81 -1.35
CA ILE A 29 1.46 -1.85 -2.43
C ILE A 29 2.46 -2.41 -3.43
N LYS A 30 2.03 -2.58 -4.67
CA LYS A 30 2.90 -2.84 -5.80
C LYS A 30 3.58 -1.55 -6.25
N ASP A 31 4.89 -1.63 -6.49
CA ASP A 31 5.71 -0.53 -7.01
C ASP A 31 5.55 0.79 -6.25
N ILE A 32 5.69 0.74 -4.92
CA ILE A 32 5.53 1.93 -4.08
C ILE A 32 6.47 3.08 -4.51
N PRO A 33 5.94 4.31 -4.65
CA PRO A 33 6.75 5.51 -4.92
C PRO A 33 7.84 5.71 -3.85
N ASN A 34 9.03 6.14 -4.25
CA ASN A 34 10.15 6.33 -3.32
C ASN A 34 9.85 7.34 -2.21
N GLU A 35 9.03 8.35 -2.49
CA GLU A 35 8.60 9.36 -1.51
C GLU A 35 7.75 8.76 -0.39
N LEU A 36 7.07 7.65 -0.67
CA LEU A 36 6.24 6.91 0.28
C LEU A 36 7.00 5.76 0.95
N LYS A 37 8.27 5.48 0.62
CA LYS A 37 9.10 4.45 1.28
C LYS A 37 9.59 4.88 2.66
N LYS A 38 8.68 5.37 3.49
CA LYS A 38 8.94 5.74 4.88
C LYS A 38 7.74 5.32 5.71
N GLU A 39 8.01 4.60 6.78
CA GLU A 39 6.97 4.18 7.70
C GLU A 39 6.35 5.40 8.40
N GLY A 40 5.03 5.36 8.56
CA GLY A 40 4.32 6.37 9.31
C GLY A 40 3.63 7.45 8.48
N ILE A 41 3.83 7.47 7.16
CA ILE A 41 3.19 8.47 6.29
C ILE A 41 1.70 8.14 6.15
N GLU A 42 0.85 9.12 6.41
CA GLU A 42 -0.58 9.03 6.14
C GLU A 42 -0.89 9.64 4.78
N ILE A 43 -1.61 8.89 3.95
CA ILE A 43 -1.99 9.31 2.60
C ILE A 43 -3.45 9.04 2.31
N SER A 44 -4.02 9.83 1.42
CA SER A 44 -5.21 9.47 0.66
C SER A 44 -4.78 9.11 -0.76
N ALA A 45 -5.03 7.87 -1.20
CA ALA A 45 -4.57 7.37 -2.48
C ALA A 45 -5.72 6.84 -3.33
N ASP A 46 -5.69 7.16 -4.62
CA ASP A 46 -6.48 6.46 -5.64
C ASP A 46 -5.70 5.21 -6.04
N VAL A 47 -6.32 4.05 -5.83
CA VAL A 47 -5.69 2.74 -6.01
C VAL A 47 -6.45 1.88 -7.01
N GLU A 48 -5.73 0.96 -7.63
CA GLU A 48 -6.30 -0.09 -8.47
C GLU A 48 -5.86 -1.46 -7.95
N ASP A 49 -6.80 -2.41 -7.91
CA ASP A 49 -6.49 -3.79 -7.57
C ASP A 49 -5.60 -4.39 -8.65
N VAL A 50 -4.56 -5.06 -8.18
CA VAL A 50 -3.65 -5.80 -9.03
C VAL A 50 -3.91 -7.27 -8.78
N ASP A 51 -4.47 -7.92 -9.78
CA ASP A 51 -4.60 -9.37 -9.78
C ASP A 51 -3.21 -9.99 -10.05
N GLU A 52 -2.36 -9.97 -9.02
CA GLU A 52 -1.15 -10.76 -9.02
C GLU A 52 -1.51 -12.15 -8.51
N MET A 53 -1.59 -13.13 -9.42
CA MET A 53 -1.48 -14.56 -9.09
C MET A 53 -0.08 -14.85 -8.52
N SER A 54 0.24 -14.28 -7.37
CA SER A 54 1.43 -14.58 -6.61
C SER A 54 1.12 -15.82 -5.78
N ILE A 55 1.48 -16.99 -6.34
CA ILE A 55 1.54 -18.32 -5.67
C ILE A 55 2.24 -18.33 -4.30
N TYR A 56 2.83 -17.22 -3.86
CA TYR A 56 3.65 -17.09 -2.65
C TYR A 56 3.08 -16.15 -1.58
N MET A 57 2.06 -15.33 -1.87
CA MET A 57 1.52 -14.39 -0.89
C MET A 57 0.01 -14.24 -1.06
N SER A 58 -0.74 -14.89 -0.17
CA SER A 58 -2.19 -14.70 -0.03
C SER A 58 -2.47 -13.30 0.53
N GLY A 59 -2.88 -12.37 -0.31
CA GLY A 59 -3.33 -11.04 0.10
C GLY A 59 -3.57 -10.13 -1.08
N ASP A 60 -4.58 -9.28 -0.99
CA ASP A 60 -4.93 -8.32 -2.04
C ASP A 60 -3.80 -7.30 -2.22
N ALA A 61 -3.38 -7.17 -3.48
CA ALA A 61 -2.33 -6.25 -3.89
C ALA A 61 -2.96 -5.07 -4.63
N ILE A 62 -2.49 -3.87 -4.32
CA ILE A 62 -2.97 -2.63 -4.91
C ILE A 62 -1.81 -1.86 -5.54
N GLN A 63 -2.12 -1.09 -6.57
CA GLN A 63 -1.20 -0.12 -7.16
C GLN A 63 -1.71 1.29 -6.87
N ILE A 64 -0.82 2.16 -6.36
CA ILE A 64 -1.14 3.57 -6.13
C ILE A 64 -1.03 4.31 -7.46
N ILE A 65 -2.13 4.88 -7.93
CA ILE A 65 -2.18 5.67 -9.18
C ILE A 65 -1.97 7.15 -8.86
N ARG A 66 -2.58 7.64 -7.78
CA ARG A 66 -2.43 9.01 -7.27
C ARG A 66 -2.47 9.00 -5.76
N TYR A 67 -1.82 9.97 -5.13
CA TYR A 67 -1.88 10.14 -3.68
C TYR A 67 -1.75 11.60 -3.26
N GLU A 68 -2.28 11.88 -2.08
CA GLU A 68 -2.15 13.14 -1.36
C GLU A 68 -1.64 12.83 0.06
N LEU A 69 -0.62 13.55 0.51
CA LEU A 69 -0.11 13.44 1.88
C LEU A 69 -1.09 14.13 2.84
N LEU A 70 -1.50 13.44 3.89
CA LEU A 70 -2.43 13.98 4.89
C LEU A 70 -1.72 14.70 6.05
N ASN A 71 -0.47 14.30 6.33
CA ASN A 71 0.40 14.96 7.31
C ASN A 71 1.73 15.31 6.63
N SER A 72 1.91 16.57 6.24
CA SER A 72 3.19 17.14 5.83
C SER A 72 3.80 17.98 6.94
#